data_AF-A0AAJ5VUD7-F1
#
_entry.id   AF-A0AAJ5VUD7-F1
#
_cell.length_a   1.000
_cell.length_b   1.000
_cell.length_c   1.000
_cell.angle_alpha   90.00
_cell.angle_beta   90.00
_cell.angle_gamma   90.00
#
_symmetry.space_group_name_H-M   'P 1'
#
loop_
_entity.id
_entity.type
_entity.pdbx_description
1 polymer ?
#
loop_
_entity_poly.entity_id
_entity_poly.type
_entity_poly.pdbx_seq_one_letter_code
_entity_poly.pdbx_strand_id
1 'polypeptide(L)' 'MRKNSEVADRIRQTAYFLWEQDGRPEGQAFDYWLKAKDSLLRELAYDKWLAEGTPIGRDAEIWQKVAAEIEKK' A
#
# COMPACT_ATOMS: atom_id res chain seq x y z
N MET A 1 2.31 5.46 14.81
CA MET A 1 2.51 6.18 13.54
C MET A 1 3.87 5.80 13.00
N ARG A 2 3.96 5.10 11.86
CA ARG A 2 5.25 4.92 11.16
C ARG A 2 5.75 6.32 10.78
N LYS A 3 6.98 6.67 11.16
CA LYS A 3 7.57 7.96 10.79
C LYS A 3 7.90 7.94 9.31
N ASN A 4 7.73 9.06 8.60
CA ASN A 4 8.12 9.18 7.19
C ASN A 4 9.57 8.76 6.93
N SER A 5 10.45 8.91 7.94
CA SER A 5 11.83 8.44 7.88
C SER A 5 11.95 6.92 7.74
N GLU A 6 11.15 6.14 8.47
CA GLU A 6 11.20 4.67 8.43
C GLU A 6 10.72 4.11 7.08
N VAL A 7 9.74 4.77 6.46
CA VAL A 7 9.26 4.45 5.12
C VAL A 7 10.37 4.73 4.09
N ALA A 8 11.01 5.90 4.18
CA ALA A 8 12.12 6.25 3.29
C ALA A 8 13.30 5.27 3.42
N ASP A 9 13.62 4.84 4.65
CA ASP A 9 14.70 3.88 4.89
C ASP A 9 14.39 2.49 4.36
N ARG A 10 13.14 2.01 4.50
CA ARG A 10 12.70 0.74 3.87
C ARG A 10 12.83 0.81 2.35
N ILE A 11 12.38 1.91 1.72
CA ILE A 11 12.50 2.07 0.26
C ILE A 11 13.96 1.99 -0.18
N ARG A 12 14.87 2.69 0.51
CA ARG A 12 16.31 2.65 0.18
C ARG A 12 16.89 1.25 0.32
N GLN A 13 16.59 0.54 1.40
CA GLN A 13 17.09 -0.81 1.63
C GLN A 13 16.58 -1.79 0.57
N THR A 14 15.28 -1.75 0.25
CA THR A 14 14.68 -2.59 -0.79
C THR A 14 15.25 -2.25 -2.18
N ALA A 15 15.41 -0.96 -2.49
CA ALA A 15 16.01 -0.53 -3.76
C ALA A 15 17.44 -1.02 -3.91
N TYR A 16 18.26 -0.86 -2.86
CA TYR A 16 19.64 -1.32 -2.83
C TYR A 16 19.74 -2.84 -2.98
N PHE A 17 18.90 -3.58 -2.26
CA PHE A 17 18.85 -5.04 -2.35
C PHE A 17 18.52 -5.52 -3.77
N LEU A 18 17.48 -4.95 -4.41
CA LEU A 18 17.11 -5.30 -5.77
C LEU A 18 18.19 -4.93 -6.79
N TRP A 19 18.81 -3.76 -6.63
CA TRP A 19 19.89 -3.30 -7.48
C TRP A 19 21.16 -4.16 -7.34
N GLU A 20 21.50 -4.59 -6.12
CA GLU A 20 22.62 -5.48 -5.86
C GLU A 20 22.39 -6.88 -6.43
N GLN A 21 21.17 -7.42 -6.29
CA GLN A 21 20.80 -8.71 -6.86
C GLN A 21 20.90 -8.74 -8.39
N ASP A 22 20.61 -7.62 -9.06
CA ASP A 22 20.67 -7.50 -10.52
C ASP A 22 22.10 -7.21 -11.04
N GLY A 23 23.11 -7.23 -10.16
CA GLY A 23 24.51 -7.06 -10.55
C GLY A 23 24.97 -5.60 -10.60
N ARG A 24 24.26 -4.70 -9.90
CA ARG A 24 24.58 -3.26 -9.79
C ARG A 24 24.67 -2.54 -11.15
N PRO A 25 23.63 -2.63 -12.00
CA PRO A 25 23.61 -1.93 -13.28
C PRO A 25 23.78 -0.41 -13.08
N GLU A 26 24.76 0.17 -13.75
CA GLU A 26 25.06 1.59 -13.66
C GLU A 26 23.95 2.42 -14.33
N GLY A 27 23.55 3.54 -13.73
CA GLY A 27 22.49 4.42 -14.24
C GLY A 27 21.06 3.96 -13.97
N GLN A 28 20.82 2.72 -13.52
CA GLN A 28 19.47 2.20 -13.25
C GLN A 28 19.05 2.27 -11.77
N ALA A 29 19.91 2.77 -10.89
CA ALA A 29 19.62 2.85 -9.45
C ALA A 29 18.31 3.61 -9.14
N PHE A 30 17.97 4.61 -9.94
CA PHE A 30 16.72 5.36 -9.79
C PHE A 30 15.48 4.53 -10.12
N ASP A 31 15.53 3.71 -11.19
CA ASP A 31 14.44 2.80 -11.54
C ASP A 31 14.19 1.77 -10.43
N TYR A 32 15.26 1.25 -9.82
CA TYR A 32 15.18 0.36 -8.66
C TYR A 32 14.55 1.04 -7.45
N TRP A 33 14.88 2.31 -7.21
CA TRP A 33 14.23 3.11 -6.17
C TRP A 33 12.74 3.31 -6.42
N LEU A 34 12.33 3.60 -7.66
CA LEU A 34 10.92 3.71 -8.02
C LEU A 34 10.16 2.38 -7.84
N LYS A 35 10.75 1.26 -8.27
CA LYS A 35 10.18 -0.08 -8.05
C LYS A 35 10.00 -0.39 -6.57
N ALA A 36 11.00 -0.10 -5.74
CA ALA A 36 10.91 -0.31 -4.30
C ALA A 36 9.84 0.55 -3.64
N LYS A 37 9.71 1.82 -4.08
CA LYS A 37 8.66 2.73 -3.61
C LYS A 37 7.26 2.22 -3.95
N ASP A 38 7.06 1.74 -5.18
CA ASP A 38 5.75 1.22 -5.63
C ASP A 38 5.34 -0.03 -4.86
N SER A 39 6.27 -0.98 -4.69
CA SER A 39 6.06 -2.19 -3.89
C SER A 39 5.66 -1.87 -2.45
N LEU A 40 6.35 -0.93 -1.80
CA LEU A 40 6.03 -0.53 -0.43
C LEU A 40 4.70 0.20 -0.33
N LEU A 41 4.37 1.06 -1.30
CA LEU A 41 3.07 1.75 -1.36
C LEU A 41 1.94 0.73 -1.45
N ARG A 42 2.11 -0.31 -2.27
CA ARG A 42 1.13 -1.39 -2.43
C ARG A 42 0.97 -2.21 -1.15
N GLU A 43 2.07 -2.55 -0.47
CA GLU A 43 2.05 -3.21 0.83
C GLU A 43 1.26 -2.37 1.85
N LEU A 44 1.56 -1.08 1.96
CA LEU A 44 0.88 -0.19 2.91
C LEU A 44 -0.61 -0.01 2.57
N ALA A 45 -0.95 0.08 1.29
CA ALA A 45 -2.34 0.15 0.84
C ALA A 45 -3.09 -1.15 1.19
N TYR A 46 -2.45 -2.30 1.02
CA TYR A 46 -3.01 -3.60 1.35
C TYR A 46 -3.15 -3.81 2.86
N ASP A 47 -2.13 -3.46 3.64
CA ASP A 47 -2.17 -3.48 5.11
C ASP A 47 -3.30 -2.60 5.65
N LYS A 48 -3.47 -1.40 5.06
CA LYS A 48 -4.56 -0.50 5.41
C LYS A 48 -5.92 -1.10 5.03
N TRP A 49 -6.03 -1.67 3.83
CA TRP A 49 -7.24 -2.35 3.38
C TRP A 49 -7.63 -3.55 4.27
N LEU A 50 -6.65 -4.31 4.74
CA LEU A 50 -6.84 -5.39 5.74
C LEU A 50 -7.25 -4.83 7.10
N ALA A 51 -6.57 -3.78 7.58
CA ALA A 51 -6.83 -3.17 8.88
C ALA A 51 -8.19 -2.46 8.96
N GLU A 52 -8.69 -1.91 7.85
CA GLU A 52 -10.04 -1.35 7.76
C GLU A 52 -11.13 -2.43 7.75
N GLY A 53 -10.75 -3.72 7.84
CA GLY A 53 -11.65 -4.84 7.89
C GLY A 53 -12.35 -4.97 6.54
N THR A 54 -11.59 -5.42 5.54
CA THR A 54 -12.05 -6.03 4.29
C THR A 54 -13.52 -5.70 3.97
N PRO A 55 -13.83 -4.78 3.04
CA PRO A 55 -15.23 -4.47 2.68
C PRO A 55 -15.92 -5.62 1.91
N ILE A 56 -15.42 -6.85 2.04
CA ILE A 56 -16.12 -8.07 1.66
C ILE A 56 -17.02 -8.41 2.86
N GLY A 57 -18.32 -8.09 2.75
CA GLY A 57 -19.33 -8.33 3.78
C GLY A 57 -19.91 -7.07 4.44
N ARG A 58 -19.37 -5.87 4.18
CA ARG A 58 -20.00 -4.59 4.59
C ARG A 58 -21.02 -4.07 3.58
N ASP A 59 -21.11 -4.69 2.42
CA ASP A 59 -22.17 -4.49 1.45
C ASP A 59 -23.54 -4.62 2.12
N ALA A 60 -23.81 -5.69 2.88
CA ALA A 60 -25.08 -5.87 3.59
C ALA A 60 -25.38 -4.74 4.60
N GLU A 61 -24.38 -4.25 5.32
CA GLU A 61 -24.53 -3.18 6.31
C GLU A 61 -24.77 -1.82 5.66
N ILE A 62 -24.13 -1.58 4.51
CA ILE A 62 -24.37 -0.40 3.66
C ILE A 62 -25.76 -0.48 3.02
N TRP A 63 -26.17 -1.65 2.51
CA TRP A 63 -27.51 -1.88 1.97
C TRP A 63 -28.61 -1.65 3.00
N GLN A 64 -28.43 -2.14 4.23
CA GLN A 64 -29.38 -1.93 5.33
C GLN A 64 -29.50 -0.45 5.71
N LYS A 65 -28.37 0.27 5.81
CA LYS A 65 -28.38 1.72 6.07
C LYS A 65 -29.05 2.50 4.96
N VAL A 66 -28.75 2.19 3.70
CA VAL A 66 -29.34 2.87 2.53
C VAL A 66 -30.84 2.59 2.42
N ALA A 67 -31.27 1.35 2.64
CA ALA A 67 -32.68 0.99 2.63
C ALA A 67 -33.48 1.72 3.72
N ALA A 68 -32.93 1.81 4.94
CA ALA A 68 -33.58 2.50 6.05
C ALA A 68 -33.73 4.02 5.85
N GLU A 69 -32.79 4.65 5.14
CA GLU A 69 -32.86 6.09 4.82
C GLU A 69 -33.83 6.39 3.67
N ILE A 70 -34.02 5.46 2.74
CA ILE A 70 -35.01 5.59 1.66
C ILE A 70 -36.45 5.42 2.21
N GLU A 71 -36.66 4.50 3.15
CA GLU A 71 -37.99 4.22 3.72
C GLU A 71 -38.50 5.32 4.68
N LYS A 72 -37.60 6.18 5.18
CA LYS A 72 -37.93 7.32 6.05
C LYS A 72 -38.40 8.58 5.31
N LYS A 73 -38.46 8.57 3.98
CA LYS A 73 -38.78 9.73 3.15
C LYS A 73 -40.05 9.52 2.34
#